data_AF-A0A098VRZ3-F1
#
_entry.id   AF-A0A098VRZ3-F1
#
_cell.length_a   1.000
_cell.length_b   1.000
_cell.length_c   1.000
_cell.angle_alpha   90.00
_cell.angle_beta   90.00
_cell.angle_gamma   90.00
#
_symmetry.space_group_name_H-M   'P 1'
#
loop_
_entity.id
_entity.type
_entity.pdbx_description
1 polymer ?
#
loop_
_entity_poly.entity_id
_entity_poly.type
_entity_poly.pdbx_seq_one_letter_code
_entity_poly.pdbx_strand_id
1 'polypeptide(L)'
;MGRLHRFGYWPIGIRLSSLGVMAVSAVVAFGTFTNSFGLSQRFSLLLFIIFFIFNLACLLIYVIIQIVLVLRTMDDRWPLGDIFFGILFFLLAQAIFWFLSPLICKLSVHYMDGLFFANTLILLSVMMVYKYWDSITKEDLEFSLLAPNILLYNDEEYVGNSDADFANINGKF
;
A
#
# COMPACT_ATOMS: atom_id res chain seq x y z
N MET A 1 17.97 11.57 34.79
CA MET A 1 18.41 10.19 34.46
C MET A 1 17.17 9.38 34.11
N GLY A 2 17.04 8.95 32.84
CA GLY A 2 16.14 7.87 32.40
C GLY A 2 14.76 8.24 31.83
N ARG A 3 14.65 8.46 30.51
CA ARG A 3 13.56 7.97 29.62
C ARG A 3 13.79 8.38 28.14
N LEU A 4 14.73 7.73 27.44
CA LEU A 4 15.01 8.00 26.01
C LEU A 4 15.31 6.72 25.18
N HIS A 5 14.63 5.59 25.42
CA HIS A 5 14.85 4.37 24.62
C HIS A 5 13.56 3.55 24.38
N ARG A 6 12.50 4.15 23.81
CA ARG A 6 11.33 3.38 23.34
C ARG A 6 10.64 3.90 22.08
N PHE A 7 11.39 4.42 21.11
CA PHE A 7 10.82 4.98 19.87
C PHE A 7 11.68 4.71 18.62
N GLY A 8 12.28 3.52 18.48
CA GLY A 8 13.19 3.23 17.36
C GLY A 8 12.88 1.99 16.51
N TYR A 9 12.07 1.04 16.99
CA TYR A 9 12.02 -0.31 16.40
C TYR A 9 10.83 -0.59 15.48
N TRP A 10 9.81 0.27 15.49
CA TRP A 10 8.60 0.09 14.68
C TRP A 10 8.88 0.04 13.16
N PRO A 11 9.72 0.93 12.58
CA PRO A 11 10.06 0.84 11.16
C PRO A 11 11.08 -0.29 10.86
N ILE A 12 11.82 -0.75 11.86
CA ILE A 12 12.83 -1.82 11.70
C ILE A 12 12.14 -3.18 11.52
N GLY A 13 10.99 -3.40 12.18
CA GLY A 13 10.25 -4.66 12.08
C GLY A 13 9.81 -5.01 10.66
N ILE A 14 9.22 -4.06 9.92
CA ILE A 14 8.76 -4.26 8.53
C ILE A 14 9.93 -4.42 7.56
N ARG A 15 11.03 -3.69 7.79
CA ARG A 15 12.25 -3.76 6.97
C ARG A 15 12.98 -5.09 7.18
N LEU A 16 13.00 -5.59 8.42
CA LEU A 16 13.68 -6.83 8.76
C LEU A 16 12.87 -8.06 8.34
N SER A 17 11.53 -7.99 8.41
CA SER A 17 10.66 -9.07 7.94
C SER A 17 10.75 -9.23 6.42
N SER A 18 10.79 -8.14 5.65
CA SER A 18 10.97 -8.21 4.19
C SER A 18 12.36 -8.73 3.79
N LEU A 19 13.41 -8.35 4.53
CA LEU A 19 14.76 -8.91 4.40
C LEU A 19 14.77 -10.43 4.67
N GLY A 20 14.05 -10.89 5.69
CA GLY A 20 13.92 -12.31 6.01
C GLY A 20 13.24 -13.10 4.89
N VAL A 21 12.12 -12.60 4.37
CA VAL A 21 11.39 -13.24 3.25
C VAL A 21 12.24 -13.27 1.98
N MET A 22 12.98 -12.20 1.69
CA MET A 22 13.93 -12.15 0.58
C MET A 22 15.06 -13.18 0.74
N ALA A 23 15.66 -13.29 1.92
CA ALA A 23 16.73 -14.25 2.17
C ALA A 23 16.24 -15.70 2.04
N VAL A 24 15.07 -16.02 2.61
CA VAL A 24 14.47 -17.37 2.52
C VAL A 24 14.18 -17.74 1.07
N SER A 25 13.53 -16.86 0.31
CA SER A 25 13.23 -17.09 -1.10
C SER A 25 14.50 -17.21 -1.96
N ALA A 26 15.54 -16.43 -1.68
CA ALA A 26 16.84 -16.52 -2.38
C ALA A 26 17.56 -17.85 -2.11
N VAL A 27 17.57 -18.33 -0.86
CA VAL A 27 18.17 -19.62 -0.50
C VAL A 27 17.43 -20.78 -1.17
N VAL A 28 16.10 -20.75 -1.17
CA VAL A 28 15.27 -21.79 -1.82
C VAL A 28 15.47 -21.80 -3.34
N ALA A 29 15.57 -20.64 -3.97
CA ALA A 29 15.87 -20.53 -5.40
C ALA A 29 17.26 -21.08 -5.71
N PHE A 30 18.28 -20.68 -4.96
CA PHE A 30 19.65 -21.16 -5.13
C PHE A 30 19.78 -22.68 -4.95
N GLY A 31 19.12 -23.24 -3.92
CA GLY A 31 19.10 -24.69 -3.67
C GLY A 31 18.49 -25.48 -4.83
N THR A 32 17.42 -24.97 -5.43
CA THR A 32 16.74 -25.64 -6.55
C THR A 32 17.56 -25.59 -7.85
N PHE A 33 18.28 -24.49 -8.11
CA PHE A 33 19.17 -24.38 -9.28
C PHE A 33 20.46 -25.20 -9.16
N THR A 34 20.93 -25.44 -7.94
CA THR A 34 22.18 -26.19 -7.68
C THR A 34 21.96 -27.67 -7.38
N ASN A 35 20.72 -28.18 -7.49
CA ASN A 35 20.31 -29.52 -7.06
C ASN A 35 20.83 -29.90 -5.66
N SER A 36 20.94 -28.91 -4.77
CA SER A 36 21.40 -29.09 -3.39
C SER A 36 20.19 -29.11 -2.44
N PHE A 37 20.34 -29.72 -1.25
CA PHE A 37 19.28 -29.86 -0.23
C PHE A 37 18.10 -30.79 -0.60
N GLY A 38 18.28 -31.76 -1.50
CA GLY A 38 17.20 -32.68 -1.90
C GLY A 38 16.12 -32.03 -2.78
N LEU A 39 16.32 -30.76 -3.16
CA LEU A 39 15.51 -30.04 -4.11
C LEU A 39 16.03 -30.35 -5.51
N SER A 40 15.23 -31.10 -6.28
CA SER A 40 15.58 -31.40 -7.67
C SER A 40 15.02 -30.34 -8.61
N GLN A 41 15.86 -29.88 -9.53
CA GLN A 41 15.50 -28.99 -10.63
C GLN A 41 14.39 -29.57 -11.54
N ARG A 42 14.20 -30.90 -11.54
CA ARG A 42 13.11 -31.58 -12.26
C ARG A 42 11.72 -31.32 -11.68
N PHE A 43 11.62 -30.99 -10.39
CA PHE A 43 10.35 -30.72 -9.71
C PHE A 43 10.38 -29.32 -9.09
N SER A 44 10.35 -28.28 -9.94
CA SER A 44 10.24 -26.87 -9.52
C SER A 44 8.86 -26.51 -8.92
N LEU A 45 8.09 -27.52 -8.51
CA LEU A 45 6.78 -27.38 -7.87
C LEU A 45 6.91 -26.56 -6.57
N LEU A 46 8.01 -26.74 -5.84
CA LEU A 46 8.29 -25.97 -4.62
C LEU A 46 8.45 -24.47 -4.91
N LEU A 47 9.21 -24.09 -5.95
CA LEU A 47 9.33 -22.68 -6.36
C LEU A 47 7.98 -22.13 -6.82
N PHE A 48 7.22 -22.91 -7.58
CA PHE A 48 5.90 -22.48 -8.04
C PHE A 48 4.95 -22.18 -6.87
N ILE A 49 4.91 -23.03 -5.83
CA ILE A 49 4.07 -22.80 -4.66
C ILE A 49 4.47 -21.50 -3.95
N ILE A 50 5.77 -21.30 -3.71
CA ILE A 50 6.26 -20.15 -2.94
C ILE A 50 6.07 -18.83 -3.71
N PHE A 51 6.35 -18.80 -5.00
CA PHE A 51 6.28 -17.56 -5.77
C PHE A 51 4.88 -17.26 -6.31
N PHE A 52 4.08 -18.26 -6.67
CA PHE A 52 2.72 -18.03 -7.19
C PHE A 52 1.65 -18.22 -6.11
N ILE A 53 1.54 -19.42 -5.53
CA ILE A 53 0.40 -19.75 -4.64
C ILE A 53 0.44 -18.92 -3.36
N PHE A 54 1.59 -18.82 -2.71
CA PHE A 54 1.72 -18.06 -1.47
C PHE A 54 1.46 -16.56 -1.67
N ASN A 55 2.03 -15.95 -2.72
CA ASN A 55 1.77 -14.53 -3.03
C ASN A 55 0.30 -14.28 -3.38
N LEU A 56 -0.33 -15.18 -4.14
CA LEU A 56 -1.76 -15.09 -4.46
C LEU A 56 -2.63 -15.20 -3.19
N ALA A 57 -2.30 -16.12 -2.29
CA ALA A 57 -3.00 -16.27 -1.02
C ALA A 57 -2.89 -15.01 -0.15
N CYS A 58 -1.69 -14.44 -0.02
CA CYS A 58 -1.48 -13.18 0.68
C CYS A 58 -2.29 -12.01 0.08
N LEU A 59 -2.36 -11.93 -1.26
CA LEU A 59 -3.16 -10.92 -1.95
C LEU A 59 -4.66 -11.08 -1.65
N LEU A 60 -5.18 -12.31 -1.70
CA LEU A 60 -6.59 -12.57 -1.38
C LEU A 60 -6.93 -12.23 0.07
N ILE A 61 -6.06 -12.61 1.02
CA ILE A 61 -6.22 -12.27 2.44
C ILE A 61 -6.24 -10.76 2.60
N TYR A 62 -5.32 -10.03 1.96
CA TYR A 62 -5.29 -8.57 1.98
C TYR A 62 -6.61 -7.97 1.48
N VAL A 63 -7.09 -8.39 0.30
CA VAL A 63 -8.35 -7.89 -0.27
C VAL A 63 -9.54 -8.12 0.66
N ILE A 64 -9.65 -9.32 1.24
CA ILE A 64 -10.74 -9.66 2.17
C ILE A 64 -10.69 -8.74 3.39
N ILE A 65 -9.50 -8.54 3.98
CA ILE A 65 -9.33 -7.66 5.14
C ILE A 65 -9.71 -6.21 4.77
N GLN A 66 -9.31 -5.70 3.60
CA GLN A 66 -9.66 -4.35 3.17
C GLN A 66 -11.16 -4.17 2.97
N ILE A 67 -11.85 -5.15 2.37
CA ILE A 67 -13.31 -5.11 2.22
C ILE A 67 -14.00 -5.10 3.59
N VAL A 68 -13.55 -5.95 4.53
CA VAL A 68 -14.12 -5.99 5.89
C VAL A 68 -13.91 -4.66 6.61
N LEU A 69 -12.73 -4.05 6.49
CA LEU A 69 -12.43 -2.76 7.10
C LEU A 69 -13.35 -1.66 6.56
N VAL A 70 -13.48 -1.53 5.24
CA VAL A 70 -14.35 -0.51 4.62
C VAL A 70 -15.81 -0.69 5.04
N LEU A 71 -16.32 -1.93 5.04
CA LEU A 71 -17.72 -2.20 5.37
C LEU A 71 -18.07 -2.02 6.85
N ARG A 72 -17.08 -2.10 7.75
CA ARG A 72 -17.30 -2.05 9.21
C ARG A 72 -16.94 -0.71 9.82
N THR A 73 -16.04 0.05 9.21
CA THR A 73 -15.44 1.24 9.81
C THR A 73 -15.82 2.53 9.11
N MET A 74 -16.06 2.53 7.79
CA MET A 74 -16.27 3.76 7.03
C MET A 74 -17.72 3.92 6.56
N ASP A 75 -18.27 5.12 6.72
CA ASP A 75 -19.61 5.48 6.23
C ASP A 75 -19.62 5.76 4.72
N ASP A 76 -18.50 6.23 4.15
CA ASP A 76 -18.35 6.42 2.71
C ASP A 76 -17.91 5.12 2.02
N ARG A 77 -18.73 4.66 1.07
CA ARG A 77 -18.57 3.38 0.35
C ARG A 77 -17.90 3.56 -1.02
N TRP A 78 -17.56 4.78 -1.42
CA TRP A 78 -16.84 5.03 -2.67
C TRP A 78 -15.52 4.23 -2.81
N PRO A 79 -14.72 4.00 -1.74
CA PRO A 79 -13.48 3.21 -1.79
C PRO A 79 -13.69 1.74 -2.18
N LEU A 80 -14.91 1.21 -2.02
CA LEU A 80 -15.24 -0.17 -2.42
C LEU A 80 -15.15 -0.35 -3.95
N GLY A 81 -15.46 0.72 -4.70
CA GLY A 81 -15.33 0.74 -6.16
C GLY A 81 -13.87 0.66 -6.59
N ASP A 82 -12.97 1.39 -5.93
CA ASP A 82 -11.54 1.38 -6.26
C ASP A 82 -10.91 -0.01 -6.05
N ILE A 83 -11.28 -0.72 -4.97
CA ILE A 83 -10.85 -2.12 -4.74
C ILE A 83 -11.37 -3.02 -5.86
N PHE A 84 -12.65 -2.91 -6.23
CA PHE A 84 -13.26 -3.74 -7.26
C PHE A 84 -12.57 -3.56 -8.62
N PHE A 85 -12.35 -2.31 -9.04
CA PHE A 85 -11.65 -2.02 -10.29
C PHE A 85 -10.19 -2.47 -10.25
N GLY A 86 -9.51 -2.34 -9.10
CA GLY A 86 -8.15 -2.85 -8.92
C GLY A 86 -8.04 -4.36 -9.17
N ILE A 87 -8.96 -5.15 -8.60
CA ILE A 87 -9.01 -6.61 -8.80
C ILE A 87 -9.37 -6.96 -10.24
N LEU A 88 -10.33 -6.25 -10.82
CA LEU A 88 -10.76 -6.48 -12.20
C LEU A 88 -9.61 -6.32 -13.18
N PHE A 89 -8.83 -5.22 -13.07
CA PHE A 89 -7.67 -5.01 -13.94
C PHE A 89 -6.56 -6.04 -13.72
N PHE A 90 -6.36 -6.48 -12.47
CA PHE A 90 -5.40 -7.54 -12.16
C PHE A 90 -5.79 -8.89 -12.80
N LEU A 91 -7.08 -9.27 -12.71
CA LEU A 91 -7.58 -10.51 -13.34
C LEU A 91 -7.50 -10.44 -14.87
N LEU A 92 -7.81 -9.29 -15.46
CA LEU A 92 -7.67 -9.08 -16.90
C LEU A 92 -6.20 -9.18 -17.34
N ALA A 93 -5.28 -8.59 -16.58
CA ALA A 93 -3.84 -8.70 -16.86
C ALA A 93 -3.38 -10.16 -16.85
N GLN A 94 -3.80 -10.93 -15.85
CA GLN A 94 -3.47 -12.34 -15.75
C GLN A 94 -4.09 -13.14 -16.91
N ALA A 95 -5.33 -12.85 -17.29
CA ALA A 95 -5.98 -13.52 -18.42
C ALA A 95 -5.23 -13.26 -19.75
N ILE A 96 -4.80 -12.01 -19.99
CA ILE A 96 -4.02 -11.65 -21.18
C ILE A 96 -2.66 -12.35 -21.18
N PHE A 97 -1.98 -12.38 -20.03
CA PHE A 97 -0.67 -13.03 -19.91
C PHE A 97 -0.71 -14.53 -20.19
N TRP A 98 -1.69 -15.26 -19.63
CA TRP A 98 -1.73 -16.72 -19.78
C TRP A 98 -2.39 -17.19 -21.08
N PHE A 99 -3.48 -16.55 -21.51
CA PHE A 99 -4.28 -17.05 -22.63
C PHE A 99 -4.04 -16.28 -23.93
N LEU A 100 -3.79 -14.97 -23.85
CA LEU A 100 -3.81 -14.10 -25.03
C LEU A 100 -2.41 -13.79 -25.59
N SER A 101 -1.33 -14.07 -24.85
CA SER A 101 0.06 -13.87 -25.29
C SER A 101 0.38 -14.44 -26.68
N PRO A 102 0.10 -15.73 -26.99
CA PRO A 102 0.46 -16.29 -28.29
C PRO A 102 -0.38 -15.72 -29.45
N LEU A 103 -1.58 -15.21 -29.15
CA LEU A 103 -2.44 -14.56 -30.14
C LEU A 103 -1.89 -13.17 -30.50
N ILE A 104 -1.56 -12.36 -29.49
CA ILE A 104 -0.99 -11.03 -29.67
C ILE A 104 0.36 -11.10 -30.40
N CYS A 105 1.22 -12.06 -30.02
CA CYS A 105 2.53 -12.24 -30.61
C CYS A 105 2.47 -12.55 -32.12
N LYS A 106 1.42 -13.24 -32.60
CA LYS A 106 1.17 -13.50 -34.03
C LYS A 106 0.58 -12.27 -34.75
N LEU A 107 -0.28 -11.50 -34.09
CA LEU A 107 -0.90 -10.29 -34.64
C LEU A 107 0.09 -9.14 -34.82
N SER A 108 1.07 -9.01 -33.91
CA SER A 108 2.04 -7.91 -33.94
C SER A 108 3.35 -8.24 -34.66
N VAL A 109 3.40 -9.30 -35.47
CA VAL A 109 4.60 -9.75 -36.20
C VAL A 109 5.83 -9.85 -35.27
N HIS A 110 5.65 -10.46 -34.09
CA HIS A 110 6.69 -10.65 -33.07
C HIS A 110 7.37 -9.38 -32.51
N TYR A 111 6.79 -8.19 -32.73
CA TYR A 111 7.33 -6.96 -32.12
C TYR A 111 6.84 -6.72 -30.69
N MET A 112 5.63 -7.19 -30.35
CA MET A 112 4.99 -7.00 -29.03
C MET A 112 4.38 -8.31 -28.51
N ASP A 113 4.56 -8.59 -27.23
CA ASP A 113 4.00 -9.77 -26.58
C ASP A 113 2.90 -9.37 -25.57
N GLY A 114 2.07 -10.34 -25.18
CA GLY A 114 1.06 -10.19 -24.14
C GLY A 114 1.64 -9.67 -22.82
N LEU A 115 2.93 -9.89 -22.55
CA LEU A 115 3.65 -9.33 -21.39
C LEU A 115 3.55 -7.79 -21.31
N PHE A 116 3.64 -7.08 -22.44
CA PHE A 116 3.59 -5.62 -22.47
C PHE A 116 2.21 -5.09 -22.03
N PHE A 117 1.15 -5.68 -22.59
CA PHE A 117 -0.23 -5.31 -22.25
C PHE A 117 -0.60 -5.74 -20.83
N ALA A 118 -0.16 -6.92 -20.39
CA ALA A 118 -0.35 -7.39 -19.03
C ALA A 118 0.30 -6.44 -18.01
N ASN A 119 1.54 -6.02 -18.23
CA ASN A 119 2.23 -5.07 -17.35
C ASN A 119 1.53 -3.71 -17.29
N THR A 120 0.99 -3.22 -18.41
CA THR A 120 0.24 -1.95 -18.43
C THR A 120 -1.03 -2.04 -17.57
N LEU A 121 -1.76 -3.15 -17.64
CA LEU A 121 -2.95 -3.38 -16.80
C LEU A 121 -2.60 -3.61 -15.33
N ILE A 122 -1.46 -4.23 -15.04
CA ILE A 122 -0.94 -4.34 -13.67
C ILE A 122 -0.63 -2.95 -13.10
N LEU A 123 0.02 -2.07 -13.87
CA LEU A 123 0.26 -0.69 -13.43
C LEU A 123 -1.05 0.06 -13.16
N LEU A 124 -2.07 -0.15 -14.00
CA LEU A 124 -3.41 0.42 -13.77
C LEU A 124 -4.06 -0.13 -12.49
N SER A 125 -3.91 -1.42 -12.21
CA SER A 125 -4.36 -2.04 -10.96
C SER A 125 -3.69 -1.41 -9.74
N VAL A 126 -2.36 -1.20 -9.79
CA VAL A 126 -1.61 -0.53 -8.71
C VAL A 126 -2.08 0.90 -8.49
N MET A 127 -2.40 1.64 -9.55
CA MET A 127 -2.95 3.00 -9.43
C MET A 127 -4.31 3.01 -8.74
N MET A 128 -5.17 2.00 -8.95
CA MET A 128 -6.45 1.91 -8.23
C MET A 128 -6.24 1.62 -6.74
N VAL A 129 -5.24 0.80 -6.38
CA VAL A 129 -4.86 0.60 -4.97
C VAL A 129 -4.35 1.89 -4.33
N TYR A 130 -3.60 2.71 -5.08
CA TYR A 130 -3.16 4.02 -4.60
C TYR A 130 -4.33 4.97 -4.36
N LYS A 131 -5.30 5.02 -5.29
CA LYS A 131 -6.53 5.81 -5.10
C LYS A 131 -7.33 5.36 -3.89
N TYR A 132 -7.42 4.05 -3.68
CA TYR A 132 -8.04 3.48 -2.49
C TYR A 132 -7.39 3.99 -1.20
N TRP A 133 -6.04 3.99 -1.15
CA TRP A 133 -5.31 4.50 0.02
C TRP A 133 -5.55 5.99 0.25
N ASP A 134 -5.46 6.80 -0.80
CA ASP A 134 -5.73 8.24 -0.73
C ASP A 134 -7.15 8.50 -0.19
N SER A 135 -8.12 7.66 -0.56
CA SER A 135 -9.49 7.81 -0.09
C SER A 135 -9.72 7.46 1.38
N ILE A 136 -8.83 6.74 2.04
CA ILE A 136 -8.95 6.40 3.48
C ILE A 136 -8.28 7.46 4.36
N THR A 137 -7.35 8.24 3.81
CA THR A 137 -6.59 9.25 4.59
C THR A 137 -7.12 10.67 4.43
N LYS A 138 -8.33 10.84 3.88
CA LYS A 138 -8.91 12.17 3.60
C LYS A 138 -9.22 12.93 4.90
N GLU A 139 -9.77 12.25 5.89
CA GLU A 139 -10.05 12.82 7.20
C GLU A 139 -8.78 13.26 7.96
N ASP A 140 -7.64 12.59 7.77
CA ASP A 140 -6.39 12.93 8.46
C ASP A 140 -5.77 14.26 7.98
N LEU A 141 -6.05 14.67 6.74
CA LEU A 141 -5.56 15.92 6.14
C LEU A 141 -6.25 17.15 6.72
N GLU A 142 -7.55 17.08 6.99
CA GLU A 142 -8.32 18.20 7.54
C GLU A 142 -7.86 18.52 8.97
N PHE A 143 -7.56 17.50 9.78
CA PHE A 143 -7.03 17.71 11.13
C PHE A 143 -5.60 18.27 11.15
N SER A 144 -4.80 17.97 10.13
CA SER A 144 -3.43 18.51 9.99
C SER A 144 -3.41 20.00 9.64
N LEU A 145 -4.44 20.50 8.95
CA LEU A 145 -4.62 21.92 8.66
C LEU A 145 -5.31 22.68 9.79
N LEU A 146 -6.21 22.05 10.55
CA LEU A 146 -6.84 22.70 11.71
C LEU A 146 -5.88 22.87 12.90
N ALA A 147 -4.94 21.94 13.15
CA ALA A 147 -4.05 22.01 14.31
C ALA A 147 -3.23 23.32 14.43
N PRO A 148 -2.50 23.81 13.39
CA PRO A 148 -1.78 25.07 13.47
C PRO A 148 -2.72 26.29 13.45
N ASN A 149 -3.84 26.23 12.73
CA ASN A 149 -4.79 27.34 12.64
C ASN A 149 -5.59 27.56 13.94
N ILE A 150 -5.88 26.51 14.71
CA ILE A 150 -6.53 26.62 16.03
C ILE A 150 -5.58 27.26 17.05
N LEU A 151 -4.28 26.93 17.01
CA LEU A 151 -3.31 27.60 17.89
C LEU A 151 -3.18 29.09 17.54
N LEU A 152 -3.14 29.42 16.24
CA LEU A 152 -3.10 30.82 15.80
C LEU A 152 -4.40 31.57 16.17
N TYR A 153 -5.57 30.97 15.97
CA TYR A 153 -6.86 31.56 16.35
C TYR A 153 -6.96 31.80 17.86
N ASN A 154 -6.57 30.82 18.67
CA ASN A 154 -6.56 30.97 20.12
C ASN A 154 -5.53 32.03 20.56
N ASP A 155 -4.32 32.05 19.97
CA ASP A 155 -3.29 33.06 20.29
C ASP A 155 -3.74 34.48 19.89
N GLU A 156 -4.39 34.65 18.73
CA GLU A 156 -4.97 35.94 18.33
C GLU A 156 -6.12 36.38 19.25
N GLU A 157 -6.94 35.45 19.75
CA GLU A 157 -8.00 35.73 20.73
C GLU A 157 -7.42 36.12 22.11
N TYR A 158 -6.35 35.47 22.58
CA TYR A 158 -5.64 35.87 23.81
C TYR A 158 -4.96 37.23 23.69
N VAL A 159 -4.32 37.53 22.54
CA VAL A 159 -3.71 38.85 22.30
C VAL A 159 -4.79 39.93 22.23
N GLY A 160 -5.88 39.71 21.49
CA GLY A 160 -6.99 40.66 21.38
C GLY A 160 -7.69 40.96 22.71
N ASN A 161 -7.87 39.95 23.58
CA ASN A 161 -8.42 40.19 24.92
C ASN A 161 -7.43 40.89 25.85
N SER A 162 -6.12 40.62 25.71
CA SER A 162 -5.10 41.33 26.49
C SER A 162 -5.02 42.83 26.14
N ASP A 163 -5.16 43.18 24.85
CA ASP A 163 -5.18 44.58 24.40
C ASP A 163 -6.40 45.35 24.94
N ALA A 164 -7.56 44.69 25.05
CA ALA A 164 -8.75 45.24 25.67
C ALA A 164 -8.57 45.47 27.20
N ASP A 165 -7.87 44.58 27.89
CA ASP A 165 -7.52 44.75 29.31
C ASP A 165 -6.50 45.89 29.51
N PHE A 166 -5.48 46.03 28.65
CA PHE A 166 -4.53 47.15 28.72
C PHE A 166 -5.20 48.51 28.47
N ALA A 167 -6.19 48.57 27.57
CA ALA A 167 -6.96 49.79 27.35
C ALA A 167 -7.80 50.20 28.58
N ASN A 168 -8.33 49.23 29.35
CA ASN A 168 -9.10 49.50 30.56
C ASN A 168 -8.22 50.04 31.70
N ILE A 169 -6.99 49.56 31.83
CA ILE A 169 -6.04 50.00 32.88
C ILE A 169 -5.58 51.44 32.64
N ASN A 170 -5.40 51.86 31.39
CA ASN A 170 -4.99 53.24 31.05
C ASN A 170 -6.14 54.26 31.10
N GLY A 171 -7.40 53.82 31.19
CA GLY A 171 -8.57 54.68 31.35
C GLY A 171 -8.95 55.01 32.81
N LYS A 172 -8.15 54.56 33.79
CA LYS A 172 -8.39 54.76 35.24
C LYS A 172 -7.40 55.70 35.93
N PHE A 173 -6.69 56.54 35.18
CA PHE A 173 -5.90 57.67 35.71
C PHE A 173 -6.43 59.00 35.19
#